data_AF-A0A4U9D686-F1
#
_entry.id   AF-A0A4U9D686-F1
#
_cell.length_a   1.000
_cell.length_b   1.000
_cell.length_c   1.000
_cell.angle_alpha   90.00
_cell.angle_beta   90.00
_cell.angle_gamma   90.00
#
_symmetry.space_group_name_H-M   'P 1'
#
loop_
_entity.id
_entity.type
_entity.pdbx_description
1 polymer ?
#
loop_
_entity_poly.entity_id
_entity_poly.type
_entity_poly.pdbx_seq_one_letter_code
_entity_poly.pdbx_strand_id
1 'polypeptide(L)' 'MQEGQNRKTSSLSILAIAGVEPYQEKPGEEYMNEAQLAHFKRILESMA' A
#
# COMPACT_ATOMS: atom_id res chain seq x y z
N MET A 1 11.64 17.19 -24.77
CA MET A 1 11.88 15.79 -24.36
C MET A 1 12.01 15.80 -22.85
N GLN A 2 11.05 15.26 -22.09
CA GLN A 2 11.21 15.17 -20.63
C GLN A 2 12.04 13.92 -20.35
N GLU A 3 13.33 14.13 -20.10
CA GLU A 3 14.27 13.09 -19.72
C GLU A 3 13.83 12.45 -18.39
N GLY A 4 13.59 11.13 -18.44
CA GLY A 4 13.69 10.19 -17.33
C GLY A 4 13.27 10.69 -15.95
N GLN A 5 12.00 11.03 -15.73
CA GLN A 5 11.46 11.00 -14.38
C GLN A 5 11.43 9.54 -13.91
N ASN A 6 12.49 9.11 -13.23
CA ASN A 6 12.44 8.00 -12.29
C ASN A 6 11.38 8.40 -11.25
N ARG A 7 10.10 8.10 -11.53
CA ARG A 7 9.03 8.24 -10.55
C ARG A 7 9.43 7.31 -9.43
N LYS A 8 10.10 7.84 -8.41
CA LYS A 8 10.38 7.14 -7.17
C LYS A 8 9.00 6.79 -6.61
N THR A 9 8.51 5.59 -6.93
CA THR A 9 7.30 5.01 -6.36
C THR A 9 7.66 4.63 -4.93
N SER A 10 7.79 5.64 -4.08
CA SER A 10 7.95 5.43 -2.65
C SER A 10 6.71 4.69 -2.16
N SER A 11 6.87 3.82 -1.16
CA SER A 11 5.73 3.18 -0.49
C SER A 11 4.67 4.21 -0.08
N LEU A 12 5.11 5.39 0.37
CA LEU A 12 4.25 6.52 0.68
C LEU A 12 3.41 7.02 -0.51
N SER A 13 3.96 7.01 -1.73
CA SER A 13 3.21 7.43 -2.93
C SER A 13 2.09 6.45 -3.28
N ILE A 14 2.31 5.13 -3.11
CA ILE A 14 1.30 4.10 -3.38
C ILE A 14 0.20 4.14 -2.32
N LEU A 15 0.58 4.22 -1.04
CA LEU A 15 -0.37 4.32 0.07
C LEU A 15 -1.22 5.60 -0.01
N ALA A 16 -0.61 6.73 -0.44
CA ALA A 16 -1.33 7.97 -0.68
C ALA A 16 -2.35 7.86 -1.83
N ILE A 17 -2.00 7.18 -2.94
CA ILE A 17 -2.93 6.91 -4.04
C ILE A 17 -4.12 6.05 -3.55
N ALA A 18 -3.84 5.04 -2.73
CA ALA A 18 -4.84 4.17 -2.14
C ALA A 18 -5.67 4.81 -1.00
N GLY A 19 -5.25 5.99 -0.52
CA GLY A 19 -5.87 6.67 0.61
C GLY A 19 -5.82 5.84 1.90
N VAL A 20 -4.70 5.14 2.15
CA VAL A 20 -4.47 4.34 3.36
C VAL A 20 -3.17 4.73 4.04
N GLU A 21 -3.07 4.49 5.34
CA GLU A 21 -1.83 4.64 6.11
C GLU A 21 -1.07 3.31 6.21
N PRO A 22 0.22 3.30 6.60
CA PRO A 22 0.95 2.05 6.82
C PRO A 22 0.27 1.15 7.85
N TYR A 23 0.01 -0.11 7.48
CA TYR A 23 -0.56 -1.11 8.40
C TYR A 23 0.34 -1.29 9.63
N GLN A 24 -0.25 -1.28 10.82
CA GLN A 24 0.44 -1.52 12.09
C GLN A 24 0.05 -2.88 12.62
N GLU A 25 0.99 -3.83 12.58
CA GLU A 25 0.79 -5.17 13.10
C GLU A 25 0.62 -5.16 14.63
N LYS A 26 -0.13 -6.14 15.15
CA LYS A 26 -0.31 -6.33 16.59
C LYS A 26 0.51 -7.52 17.09
N PRO A 27 1.00 -7.50 18.34
CA PRO A 27 1.68 -8.66 18.91
C PRO A 27 0.79 -9.91 18.87
N GLY A 28 1.31 -11.01 18.33
CA GLY A 28 0.58 -12.28 18.20
C GLY A 28 -0.48 -12.29 17.09
N GLU A 29 -0.50 -11.28 16.21
CA GLU A 29 -1.38 -11.26 15.07
C GLU A 29 -1.05 -12.38 14.08
N GLU A 30 -2.06 -13.13 13.65
CA GLU A 30 -1.89 -14.15 12.62
C GLU A 30 -1.60 -13.49 11.26
N TYR A 31 -0.56 -13.99 10.60
CA TYR A 31 -0.18 -13.55 9.26
C TYR A 31 -1.32 -13.80 8.27
N MET A 32 -1.61 -12.80 7.43
CA MET A 32 -2.68 -12.83 6.41
C MET A 32 -4.08 -13.03 6.98
N ASN A 33 -4.34 -12.50 8.18
CA ASN A 33 -5.70 -12.39 8.69
C ASN A 33 -6.58 -11.46 7.83
N GLU A 34 -7.86 -11.41 8.16
CA GLU A 34 -8.85 -10.63 7.41
C GLU A 34 -8.53 -9.13 7.35
N ALA A 35 -7.96 -8.54 8.40
CA ALA A 35 -7.62 -7.13 8.45
C ALA A 35 -6.44 -6.79 7.53
N GLN A 36 -5.38 -7.62 7.53
CA GLN A 36 -4.24 -7.49 6.62
C GLN A 36 -4.69 -7.66 5.17
N LEU A 37 -5.50 -8.68 4.88
CA LEU A 37 -6.02 -8.94 3.54
C LEU A 37 -6.91 -7.78 3.03
N ALA A 38 -7.78 -7.24 3.88
CA ALA A 38 -8.61 -6.08 3.53
C ALA A 38 -7.75 -4.85 3.20
N HIS A 39 -6.69 -4.62 3.96
CA HIS A 39 -5.74 -3.53 3.70
C HIS A 39 -5.07 -3.67 2.32
N PHE A 40 -4.52 -4.84 2.02
CA PHE A 40 -3.88 -5.08 0.72
C PHE A 40 -4.86 -5.04 -0.45
N LYS A 41 -6.07 -5.57 -0.31
CA LYS A 41 -7.11 -5.49 -1.35
C LYS A 41 -7.40 -4.04 -1.71
N ARG A 42 -7.57 -3.16 -0.72
CA ARG A 42 -7.80 -1.73 -0.98
C ARG A 42 -6.66 -1.08 -1.75
N ILE A 43 -5.41 -1.42 -1.43
CA ILE A 43 -4.25 -0.93 -2.18
C ILE A 43 -4.31 -1.44 -3.63
N LEU A 44 -4.54 -2.73 -3.84
CA LEU A 44 -4.57 -3.33 -5.18
C LEU A 44 -5.72 -2.79 -6.04
N GLU A 45 -6.92 -2.64 -5.47
CA GLU A 45 -8.09 -2.07 -6.15
C GLU A 45 -7.88 -0.61 -6.56
N SER A 46 -7.09 0.17 -5.81
CA SER A 46 -6.76 1.54 -6.18
C SER A 46 -5.77 1.66 -7.34
N MET A 47 -5.17 0.54 -7.75
CA MET A 47 -4.16 0.45 -8.80
C MET A 47 -4.66 -0.32 -10.04
N ALA A 48 -5.83 -0.95 -9.95
CA ALA A 48 -6.49 -1.68 -11.03
C ALA A 48 -7.28 -0.74 -11.94
#